data_AF-A0A973QR96-F1
#
_entry.id   AF-A0A973QR96-F1
#
_cell.length_a   1.000
_cell.length_b   1.000
_cell.length_c   1.000
_cell.angle_alpha   90.00
_cell.angle_beta   90.00
_cell.angle_gamma   90.00
#
_symmetry.space_group_name_H-M   'P 1'
#
loop_
_entity.id
_entity.type
_entity.pdbx_description
1 polymer ?
#
loop_
_entity_poly.entity_id
_entity_poly.type
_entity_poly.pdbx_seq_one_letter_code
_entity_poly.pdbx_strand_id
1 'polypeptide(L)' 'LSERPLGVFSRQLVLADTLDTEHIQADYETGVLTLRIPIAERAKPRKITIGVGSDRKEISG' A
#
# COMPACT_ATOMS: atom_id res chain seq x y z
N LEU A 1 -15.95 8.42 -40.50
CA LEU A 1 -15.39 7.78 -39.30
C LEU A 1 -15.51 8.78 -38.15
N SER A 2 -15.86 8.34 -36.94
CA SER A 2 -15.86 9.23 -35.77
C SER A 2 -14.45 9.25 -35.17
N GLU A 3 -13.83 10.42 -35.08
CA GLU A 3 -12.41 10.57 -34.71
C GLU A 3 -12.16 10.50 -33.20
N ARG A 4 -13.18 10.77 -32.39
CA ARG A 4 -13.09 10.76 -30.93
C ARG A 4 -13.86 9.58 -30.34
N PRO A 5 -13.25 8.81 -29.43
CA PRO A 5 -13.96 7.75 -28.73
C PRO A 5 -15.05 8.38 -27.85
N LEU A 6 -16.25 7.81 -27.94
CA LEU A 6 -17.43 8.22 -27.19
C LEU A 6 -17.97 6.99 -26.44
N GLY A 7 -18.55 7.20 -25.26
CA GLY A 7 -19.11 6.13 -24.43
C GLY A 7 -18.63 6.18 -22.99
N VAL A 8 -18.83 5.08 -22.27
CA VAL A 8 -18.40 4.93 -20.88
C VAL A 8 -16.96 4.40 -20.86
N PHE A 9 -16.12 5.05 -20.06
CA PHE A 9 -14.72 4.64 -19.85
C PHE A 9 -14.56 4.10 -18.43
N SER A 10 -13.84 3.00 -18.27
CA SER A 10 -13.45 2.48 -16.96
C SER A 10 -12.00 2.01 -16.99
N ARG A 11 -11.30 2.22 -15.88
CA ARG A 11 -9.94 1.72 -15.66
C ARG A 11 -9.82 1.30 -14.20
N GLN A 12 -9.33 0.09 -13.99
CA GLN A 12 -9.03 -0.43 -12.66
C GLN A 12 -7.51 -0.54 -12.48
N LEU A 13 -7.03 -0.19 -11.30
CA LEU A 13 -5.63 -0.27 -10.91
C LEU A 13 -5.52 -1.14 -9.66
N VAL A 14 -4.53 -2.02 -9.63
CA VAL A 14 -4.16 -2.74 -8.41
C VAL A 14 -3.10 -1.91 -7.70
N LEU A 15 -3.35 -1.61 -6.43
CA LEU A 15 -2.47 -0.80 -5.59
C LEU A 15 -1.66 -1.71 -4.66
N ALA A 16 -0.48 -1.26 -4.29
CA ALA A 16 0.32 -1.93 -3.27
C ALA A 16 -0.23 -1.65 -1.87
N ASP A 17 -0.05 -2.60 -0.94
CA ASP A 17 -0.53 -2.50 0.45
C ASP A 17 0.11 -1.34 1.25
N THR A 18 1.20 -0.77 0.73
CA THR A 18 1.88 0.37 1.35
C THR A 18 1.25 1.71 0.99
N LEU A 19 0.16 1.74 0.23
CA LEU A 19 -0.54 2.97 -0.15
C LEU A 19 -1.73 3.19 0.77
N ASP A 20 -1.93 4.44 1.17
CA ASP A 20 -3.04 4.87 2.01
C ASP A 20 -4.23 5.26 1.13
N THR A 21 -5.13 4.30 0.94
CA THR A 21 -6.32 4.51 0.09
C THR A 21 -7.40 5.34 0.75
N GLU A 22 -7.38 5.51 2.07
CA GLU A 22 -8.35 6.33 2.80
C GLU A 22 -8.12 7.82 2.56
N HIS A 23 -6.87 8.21 2.25
CA HIS A 23 -6.47 9.59 2.00
C HIS A 23 -6.17 9.88 0.52
N ILE A 24 -6.84 9.18 -0.39
CA ILE A 24 -6.75 9.46 -1.83
C ILE A 24 -7.28 10.86 -2.17
N GLN A 25 -6.57 11.57 -3.04
CA GLN A 25 -7.00 12.84 -3.62
C GLN A 25 -7.17 12.71 -5.14
N ALA A 26 -8.14 13.42 -5.68
CA ALA A 26 -8.44 13.42 -7.10
C ALA A 26 -8.66 14.84 -7.61
N ASP A 27 -8.01 15.17 -8.71
CA ASP A 27 -8.10 16.48 -9.36
C ASP A 27 -8.28 16.30 -10.86
N TYR A 28 -9.14 17.12 -11.45
CA TYR A 28 -9.40 17.10 -12.87
C TYR A 28 -9.17 18.49 -13.47
N GLU A 29 -8.16 18.61 -14.31
CA GLU A 29 -7.77 19.88 -14.91
C GLU A 29 -7.36 19.65 -16.36
N THR A 30 -7.81 20.54 -17.26
CA THR A 30 -7.45 20.53 -18.69
C THR A 30 -7.59 19.16 -19.37
N GLY A 31 -8.63 18.41 -19.01
CA GLY A 31 -8.92 17.10 -19.61
C GLY A 31 -8.22 15.92 -18.93
N VAL A 32 -7.42 16.12 -17.87
CA VAL A 32 -6.62 15.09 -17.22
C VAL A 32 -7.10 14.82 -15.80
N LEU A 33 -7.47 13.57 -15.51
CA LEU A 33 -7.74 13.10 -14.16
C LEU A 33 -6.42 12.66 -13.50
N THR A 34 -6.03 13.35 -12.43
CA THR A 34 -4.85 13.04 -11.62
C THR A 34 -5.31 12.48 -10.28
N LEU A 35 -4.83 11.28 -9.94
CA LEU A 35 -5.06 10.65 -8.64
C LEU A 35 -3.75 10.69 -7.85
N ARG A 36 -3.80 11.22 -6.62
CA ARG A 36 -2.68 11.24 -5.68
C ARG A 36 -3.02 10.32 -4.51
N ILE A 37 -2.20 9.29 -4.31
CA ILE A 37 -2.38 8.31 -3.26
C ILE A 37 -1.13 8.37 -2.37
N PRO A 38 -1.25 8.80 -1.11
CA PRO A 38 -0.13 8.83 -0.19
C PRO A 38 0.41 7.43 0.07
N ILE A 39 1.68 7.37 0.49
CA ILE A 39 2.25 6.15 1.04
C ILE A 39 1.80 6.07 2.51
N ALA A 40 1.29 4.91 2.92
CA ALA A 40 0.94 4.64 4.30
C ALA A 40 2.18 4.76 5.21
N GLU A 41 2.01 5.45 6.33
CA GLU A 41 3.03 5.55 7.36
C GLU A 41 3.40 4.15 7.87
N ARG A 42 4.61 3.67 7.54
CA ARG A 42 5.07 2.37 8.05
C ARG A 42 5.30 2.49 9.55
N ALA A 43 4.79 1.52 10.31
CA ALA A 43 5.18 1.36 11.71
C ALA A 43 6.72 1.26 11.81
N LYS A 44 7.31 1.99 12.76
CA LYS A 44 8.75 1.89 13.05
C LYS A 44 9.13 0.41 13.27
N PRO A 45 10.29 -0.05 12.76
CA PRO A 45 10.71 -1.43 12.94
C PRO A 45 10.73 -1.79 14.43
N ARG A 46 9.98 -2.83 14.80
CA ARG A 46 9.94 -3.31 16.18
C ARG A 46 11.21 -4.09 16.47
N LYS A 47 12.05 -3.62 17.39
CA LYS A 47 13.15 -4.42 17.92
C LYS A 47 12.55 -5.55 18.76
N ILE A 48 12.69 -6.79 18.30
CA ILE A 48 12.29 -7.98 19.06
C ILE A 48 13.47 -8.35 19.96
N THR A 49 13.29 -8.21 21.27
CA THR A 49 14.28 -8.64 22.25
C THR A 49 14.20 -10.16 22.41
N ILE A 50 15.29 -10.87 22.14
CA ILE A 50 15.39 -12.31 22.44
C ILE A 50 15.70 -12.45 23.92
N GLY A 51 14.75 -13.05 24.67
CA GLY A 51 14.98 -13.43 26.06
C GLY A 51 15.85 -14.68 26.12
N VAL A 52 17.10 -14.54 26.56
CA VAL A 52 17.93 -15.70 26.95
C VAL A 52 17.46 -16.18 28.31
N GLY A 53 16.52 -17.14 28.32
CA GLY A 53 16.16 -17.89 29.52
C GLY A 53 17.29 -18.83 29.90
N SER A 54 17.81 -18.69 31.12
CA SER A 54 18.92 -19.48 31.67
C SER A 54 18.49 -20.86 32.18
N ASP A 55 17.64 -21.58 31.45
CA ASP A 55 17.29 -22.95 31.78
C ASP A 55 17.88 -23.89 30.74
N ARG A 56 19.10 -24.34 31.03
CA ARG A 56 19.73 -25.46 30.35
C ARG A 56 18.87 -26.71 30.60
N LYS A 57 17.93 -26.99 29.68
CA LYS A 57 17.30 -28.31 29.62
C LYS A 57 18.27 -29.28 28.97
N GLU A 58 19.00 -29.99 29.81
CA GLU A 58 19.77 -31.16 29.41
C GLU A 58 18.81 -32.27 28.97
N ILE A 59 19.03 -32.80 27.78
CA ILE A 59 18.29 -33.96 27.26
C ILE A 59 19.05 -35.17 27.82
N SER A 60 18.46 -35.89 28.78
CA SER A 60 19.06 -37.11 29.33
C SER A 60 19.25 -38.14 28.21
N GLY A 61 20.43 -38.77 28.22
CA GLY A 61 20.95 -39.65 27.16
C GLY A 61 20.31 -41.02 27.06
#